data_AF-A0A5A7WY95-F1
#
_entry.id   AF-A0A5A7WY95-F1
#
_cell.length_a   1.000
_cell.length_b   1.000
_cell.length_c   1.000
_cell.angle_alpha   90.00
_cell.angle_beta   90.00
_cell.angle_gamma   90.00
#
_symmetry.space_group_name_H-M   'P 1'
#
loop_
_entity.id
_entity.type
_entity.pdbx_description
1 polymer ?
#
loop_
_entity_poly.entity_id
_entity_poly.type
_entity_poly.pdbx_seq_one_letter_code
_entity_poly.pdbx_strand_id
1 'polypeptide(L)'
;MPDGRSYFWIARTADSPSDRYLGPQKSFAIGLGCDLAHADKLIYSAGIDFTCADATVPIGAGCKICDRPACSQRAFPYLGAGVRVDEHASSNLPYPPAADS
;
A
#
# COMPACT_ATOMS: atom_id res chain seq x y z
N MET A 1 -7.85 0.94 3.34
CA MET A 1 -7.66 2.00 2.33
C MET A 1 -8.01 3.35 2.97
N PRO A 2 -7.66 4.51 2.38
CA PRO A 2 -7.96 5.81 3.01
C PRO A 2 -9.47 6.10 3.14
N ASP A 3 -10.30 5.44 2.32
CA ASP A 3 -11.76 5.46 2.37
C ASP A 3 -12.39 4.59 3.49
N GLY A 4 -11.56 3.97 4.35
CA GLY A 4 -12.00 3.10 5.44
C GLY A 4 -12.37 1.68 5.03
N ARG A 5 -12.34 1.34 3.73
CA ARG A 5 -12.60 -0.03 3.27
C ARG A 5 -11.39 -0.93 3.50
N SER A 6 -11.66 -2.18 3.81
CA SER A 6 -10.67 -3.21 4.10
C SER A 6 -10.77 -4.35 3.11
N TYR A 7 -9.61 -4.84 2.67
CA TYR A 7 -9.49 -5.83 1.62
C TYR A 7 -8.46 -6.89 2.02
N PHE A 8 -8.68 -8.12 1.58
CA PHE A 8 -7.71 -9.20 1.69
C PHE A 8 -7.04 -9.43 0.35
N TRP A 9 -5.71 -9.42 0.33
CA TRP A 9 -4.90 -9.55 -0.87
C TRP A 9 -3.92 -10.70 -0.74
N ILE A 10 -3.78 -11.47 -1.82
CA ILE A 10 -2.69 -12.42 -2.04
C ILE A 10 -1.97 -12.05 -3.32
N ALA A 11 -0.67 -12.33 -3.40
CA ALA A 11 0.09 -12.14 -4.63
C ALA A 11 1.18 -13.20 -4.78
N ARG A 12 1.52 -13.51 -6.03
CA ARG A 12 2.64 -14.40 -6.37
C ARG A 12 3.33 -13.92 -7.63
N THR A 13 4.64 -14.11 -7.71
CA THR A 13 5.37 -13.94 -8.96
C THR A 13 5.06 -15.08 -9.93
N ALA A 14 5.00 -14.75 -11.21
CA ALA A 14 4.85 -15.67 -12.32
C ALA A 14 5.92 -15.34 -13.36
N ASP A 15 6.93 -16.21 -13.41
CA ASP A 15 8.03 -16.09 -14.35
C ASP A 15 7.73 -16.91 -15.60
N SER A 16 7.95 -16.32 -16.77
CA SER A 16 7.86 -17.04 -18.05
C SER A 16 9.26 -17.44 -18.51
N PRO A 17 9.49 -18.73 -18.81
CA PRO A 17 10.79 -19.17 -19.30
C PRO A 17 11.12 -18.49 -20.64
N SER A 18 12.40 -18.20 -20.85
CA SER A 18 12.88 -17.70 -22.14
C SER A 18 12.92 -18.83 -23.16
N ASP A 19 12.63 -18.51 -24.43
CA ASP A 19 12.68 -19.46 -25.56
C ASP A 19 14.11 -19.89 -25.94
N ARG A 20 15.12 -19.30 -25.29
CA ARG A 20 16.55 -19.61 -25.47
C ARG A 20 17.33 -19.30 -24.20
N TYR A 21 18.47 -19.96 -24.02
CA TYR A 21 19.29 -19.89 -22.79
C TYR A 21 19.71 -18.46 -22.39
N LEU A 22 20.06 -17.60 -23.37
CA LEU A 22 20.43 -16.20 -23.15
C LEU A 22 19.30 -15.22 -23.52
N GLY A 23 18.05 -15.69 -23.54
CA GLY A 23 16.89 -14.86 -23.84
C GLY A 23 16.48 -13.99 -22.65
N PRO A 24 15.81 -12.85 -22.89
CA PRO A 24 15.29 -12.02 -21.81
C PRO A 24 14.22 -12.79 -21.01
N GLN A 25 14.34 -12.77 -19.68
CA GLN A 25 13.33 -13.34 -18.80
C GLN A 25 12.20 -12.34 -18.56
N LYS A 26 10.99 -12.85 -18.40
CA LYS A 26 9.82 -12.05 -18.04
C LYS A 26 9.34 -12.47 -16.67
N SER A 27 9.30 -11.52 -15.74
CA SER A 27 8.75 -11.71 -14.41
C SER A 27 7.55 -10.79 -14.22
N PHE A 28 6.44 -11.36 -13.77
CA PHE A 28 5.23 -10.63 -13.42
C PHE A 28 4.84 -10.93 -11.98
N ALA A 29 4.04 -10.06 -11.36
CA ALA A 29 3.34 -10.36 -10.12
C ALA A 29 1.84 -10.38 -10.38
N ILE A 30 1.18 -11.46 -10.00
CA ILE A 30 -0.27 -11.61 -10.09
C ILE A 30 -0.84 -11.43 -8.69
N GLY A 31 -1.73 -10.45 -8.53
CA GLY A 31 -2.44 -10.17 -7.29
C GLY A 31 -3.93 -10.50 -7.42
N LEU A 32 -4.51 -11.08 -6.37
CA LEU A 32 -5.96 -11.29 -6.23
C LEU A 32 -6.43 -10.62 -4.94
N GLY A 33 -7.53 -9.87 -5.05
CA GLY A 33 -8.07 -9.09 -3.95
C GLY A 33 -9.58 -9.28 -3.82
N CYS A 34 -10.07 -9.31 -2.57
CA CYS A 34 -11.48 -9.33 -2.26
C CYS A 34 -11.80 -8.44 -1.05
N ASP A 35 -13.07 -8.12 -0.85
CA ASP A 35 -13.53 -7.48 0.38
C ASP A 35 -13.18 -8.37 1.59
N LEU A 36 -12.79 -7.76 2.71
CA LEU A 36 -12.43 -8.50 3.92
C LEU A 36 -13.56 -9.42 4.40
N ALA A 37 -14.82 -9.06 4.15
CA ALA A 37 -16.00 -9.88 4.46
C ALA A 37 -16.08 -11.23 3.70
N HIS A 38 -15.15 -11.49 2.77
CA HIS A 38 -15.06 -12.76 2.03
C HIS A 38 -13.74 -13.49 2.26
N ALA A 39 -12.84 -12.93 3.07
CA ALA A 39 -11.49 -13.47 3.26
C ALA A 39 -11.50 -14.86 3.91
N ASP A 40 -12.42 -15.10 4.84
CA ASP A 40 -12.61 -16.36 5.58
C ASP A 40 -12.91 -17.57 4.69
N LYS A 41 -13.39 -17.32 3.46
CA LYS A 41 -13.67 -18.36 2.45
C LYS A 41 -12.41 -18.82 1.70
N LEU A 42 -11.30 -18.11 1.84
CA LEU A 42 -10.04 -18.42 1.17
C LEU A 42 -9.12 -19.21 2.10
N ILE A 43 -8.48 -20.27 1.61
CA ILE A 43 -7.50 -21.04 2.40
C ILE A 43 -6.34 -20.17 2.92
N TYR A 44 -6.03 -19.09 2.21
CA TYR A 44 -4.98 -18.14 2.59
C TYR A 44 -5.31 -17.30 3.83
N SER A 45 -6.55 -17.34 4.31
CA SER A 45 -6.95 -16.71 5.58
C SER A 45 -6.54 -17.51 6.82
N ALA A 46 -6.11 -18.77 6.64
CA ALA A 46 -5.80 -19.65 7.76
C ALA A 46 -4.75 -19.03 8.70
N GLY A 47 -5.12 -18.86 9.98
CA GLY A 47 -4.26 -18.29 11.01
C GLY A 47 -4.20 -16.76 11.05
N ILE A 48 -5.00 -16.06 10.24
CA ILE A 48 -5.09 -14.59 10.25
C ILE A 48 -6.30 -14.17 11.08
N ASP A 49 -6.07 -13.29 12.06
CA ASP A 49 -7.13 -12.66 12.85
C ASP A 49 -7.64 -11.41 12.12
N PHE A 50 -8.91 -11.45 11.69
CA PHE A 50 -9.57 -10.33 11.02
C PHE A 50 -10.29 -9.38 11.97
N THR A 51 -10.35 -9.70 13.26
CA THR A 51 -11.06 -8.88 14.26
C THR A 51 -10.19 -7.76 14.81
N CYS A 52 -8.87 -7.90 14.69
CA CYS A 52 -7.90 -6.88 15.10
C CYS A 52 -7.74 -5.81 14.02
N ALA A 53 -8.46 -4.68 14.17
CA ALA A 53 -8.37 -3.55 13.25
C ALA A 53 -6.94 -3.00 13.11
N ASP A 54 -6.16 -3.00 14.20
CA ASP A 54 -4.76 -2.54 14.23
C ASP A 54 -3.81 -3.43 13.42
N ALA A 55 -4.18 -4.69 13.17
CA ALA A 55 -3.42 -5.59 12.30
C ALA A 55 -3.61 -5.26 10.80
N THR A 56 -4.59 -4.41 10.45
CA THR A 56 -4.82 -4.01 9.06
C THR A 56 -3.73 -3.03 8.62
N VAL A 57 -3.00 -3.40 7.56
CA VAL A 57 -1.96 -2.53 7.01
C VAL A 57 -2.60 -1.33 6.31
N PRO A 58 -2.36 -0.09 6.76
CA PRO A 58 -2.88 1.07 6.08
C PRO A 58 -2.07 1.29 4.80
N ILE A 59 -2.76 1.33 3.66
CA ILE A 59 -2.20 1.58 2.32
C ILE A 59 -3.01 2.66 1.59
N GLY A 60 -2.50 3.16 0.46
CA GLY A 60 -3.22 4.08 -0.43
C GLY A 60 -2.90 3.80 -1.89
N ALA A 61 -3.69 4.36 -2.80
CA ALA A 61 -3.59 4.10 -4.25
C ALA A 61 -2.34 4.72 -4.91
N GLY A 62 -1.71 5.70 -4.26
CA GLY A 62 -0.48 6.35 -4.73
C GLY A 62 -0.22 7.64 -3.96
N CYS A 63 1.06 7.98 -3.73
CA CYS A 63 1.42 9.07 -2.83
C CYS A 63 0.80 10.43 -3.20
N LYS A 64 0.74 10.75 -4.51
CA LYS A 64 0.17 12.02 -5.02
C LYS A 64 -1.33 12.20 -4.72
N ILE A 65 -2.06 11.11 -4.53
CA ILE A 65 -3.52 11.11 -4.32
C ILE A 65 -3.94 10.54 -2.97
N CYS A 66 -2.97 10.11 -2.14
CA CYS A 66 -3.21 9.56 -0.82
C CYS A 66 -3.10 10.68 0.22
N ASP A 67 -4.20 10.92 0.94
CA ASP A 67 -4.41 11.95 1.95
C ASP A 67 -3.91 11.56 3.35
N ARG A 68 -3.39 10.34 3.54
CA ARG A 68 -2.89 9.87 4.84
C ARG A 68 -1.85 10.83 5.45
N PRO A 69 -2.08 11.38 6.66
CA PRO A 69 -1.25 12.46 7.18
C PRO A 69 0.13 11.99 7.66
N ALA A 70 0.24 10.75 8.13
CA ALA A 70 1.45 10.19 8.71
C ALA A 70 1.85 8.88 8.01
N CYS A 71 2.55 8.98 6.88
CA CYS A 71 3.12 7.85 6.16
C CYS A 71 4.64 8.03 6.02
N SER A 72 5.43 7.27 6.78
CA SER A 72 6.90 7.31 6.71
C SER A 72 7.46 6.81 5.37
N GLN A 73 6.67 6.05 4.60
CA GLN A 73 7.04 5.55 3.27
C GLN A 73 6.59 6.46 2.12
N ARG A 74 6.13 7.69 2.41
CA ARG A 74 5.62 8.62 1.38
C ARG A 74 6.74 9.04 0.42
N ALA A 75 6.55 8.79 -0.88
CA ALA A 75 7.49 9.14 -1.94
C ALA A 75 7.22 10.52 -2.58
N PHE A 76 5.97 10.99 -2.56
CA PHE A 76 5.54 12.27 -3.15
C PHE A 76 4.51 12.98 -2.25
N PRO A 77 4.45 14.33 -2.27
CA PRO A 77 3.42 15.07 -1.56
C PRO A 77 2.02 14.76 -2.11
N TYR A 78 1.01 14.82 -1.24
CA TYR A 78 -0.39 14.78 -1.64
C TYR A 78 -0.74 16.06 -2.40
N LEU A 79 -1.45 15.95 -3.53
CA LEU A 79 -1.78 17.11 -4.37
C LEU A 79 -2.87 18.00 -3.78
N GLY A 80 -3.72 17.47 -2.90
CA GLY A 80 -4.85 18.22 -2.32
C GLY A 80 -4.50 19.04 -1.08
N ALA A 81 -3.24 19.02 -0.62
CA ALA A 81 -2.80 19.80 0.54
C ALA A 81 -1.40 20.39 0.30
N GLY A 82 -1.11 21.52 0.95
CA GLY A 82 0.25 22.06 1.02
C GLY A 82 1.18 21.14 1.81
N VAL A 83 2.49 21.31 1.64
CA VAL A 83 3.51 20.65 2.47
C VAL A 83 3.96 21.60 3.55
N ARG A 84 3.98 21.14 4.81
CA ARG A 84 4.57 21.88 5.92
C ARG A 84 6.09 21.90 5.77
N VAL A 85 6.65 23.09 5.61
CA VAL A 85 8.10 23.33 5.60
C VAL A 85 8.45 24.08 6.88
N ASP A 86 9.40 23.53 7.64
CA ASP A 86 9.86 24.08 8.92
C ASP A 86 11.38 23.86 9.01
N GLU A 87 12.12 24.96 8.95
CA GLU A 87 13.59 24.97 8.94
C GLU A 87 14.21 24.53 10.27
N HIS A 88 13.43 24.52 11.34
CA HIS A 88 13.87 24.14 12.68
C HIS A 88 13.41 22.74 13.09
N ALA A 89 12.70 22.03 12.21
CA ALA A 89 12.21 20.69 12.48
C ALA A 89 12.77 19.65 11.51
N SER A 90 13.09 18.48 12.04
CA SER A 90 13.39 17.27 11.27
C SER A 90 12.45 16.16 11.70
N SER A 91 11.93 15.38 10.75
CA SER A 91 10.97 14.30 11.01
C SER A 91 11.25 13.12 10.10
N ASN A 92 10.90 11.92 10.56
CA ASN A 92 10.89 10.71 9.76
C ASN A 92 9.64 10.61 8.84
N LEU A 93 8.83 11.67 8.76
CA LEU A 93 7.69 11.78 7.85
C LEU A 93 8.07 12.66 6.65
N PRO A 94 8.27 12.08 5.45
CA PRO A 94 8.42 12.85 4.24
C PRO A 94 7.12 13.58 3.88
N TYR A 95 7.22 14.83 3.45
CA TYR A 95 6.10 15.66 2.98
C TYR A 95 4.90 15.70 3.95
N PRO A 96 5.08 16.13 5.20
CA PRO A 96 3.97 16.28 6.13
C PRO A 96 2.99 17.33 5.59
N PRO A 97 1.66 17.09 5.64
CA PRO A 97 0.68 18.07 5.17
C PRO A 97 0.77 19.34 6.01
N ALA A 98 0.53 20.49 5.37
CA ALA A 98 0.31 21.76 6.08
C ALA A 98 -0.90 21.60 7.02
N ALA A 99 -0.82 22.17 8.22
CA ALA A 99 -1.98 22.22 9.09
C ALA A 99 -3.05 23.10 8.42
N ASP A 100 -4.29 22.60 8.33
CA ASP A 100 -5.42 23.41 7.91
C ASP A 100 -5.59 24.56 8.92
N SER A 101 -5.44 25.79 8.43
CA SER A 101 -5.73 27.04 9.17
C SER A 101 -7.20 27.40 9.07
#